data_AF-A0A0P8WEC9-F1
#
_entry.id   AF-A0A0P8WEC9-F1
#
_cell.length_a   1.000
_cell.length_b   1.000
_cell.length_c   1.000
_cell.angle_alpha   90.00
_cell.angle_beta   90.00
_cell.angle_gamma   90.00
#
_symmetry.space_group_name_H-M   'P 1'
#
loop_
_entity.id
_entity.type
_entity.pdbx_description
1 polymer ?
#
loop_
_entity_poly.entity_id
_entity_poly.type
_entity_poly.pdbx_seq_one_letter_code
_entity_poly.pdbx_strand_id
1 'polypeptide(L)'
;MQTAYTVLIMLMLVGVSRLIGRVIPLPLPLVQIAAGALIAWPTLGLHVALDPELFLFLFLPPLLFSDGWRKTAEAAIHALEAEEVNPQDAAQSALAAELKARIMSEYRHQLEVFDDSAEAQALAFQMALLERRLRLKALRAQRLELYSLSRQHQIGDDVLREVLGELDLSEANLGQVK
;
A
#
# COMPACT_ATOMS: atom_id res chain seq x y z
N MET A 1 13.91 -25.82 32.11
CA MET A 1 12.66 -25.07 32.42
C MET A 1 12.85 -23.55 32.33
N GLN A 2 13.91 -22.95 32.87
CA GLN A 2 14.16 -21.49 32.79
C GLN A 2 14.35 -20.94 31.36
N THR A 3 15.05 -21.66 30.49
CA THR A 3 15.36 -21.24 29.10
C THR A 3 14.12 -21.08 28.23
N ALA A 4 13.10 -21.93 28.42
CA ALA A 4 11.84 -21.85 27.68
C ALA A 4 11.06 -20.56 28.00
N TYR A 5 11.06 -20.14 29.27
CA TYR A 5 10.43 -18.88 29.68
C TYR A 5 11.14 -17.66 29.08
N THR A 6 12.47 -17.68 29.01
CA THR A 6 13.25 -16.57 28.42
C THR A 6 12.98 -16.41 26.93
N VAL A 7 12.90 -17.53 26.19
CA VAL A 7 12.54 -17.52 24.76
C VAL A 7 11.10 -17.05 24.56
N LEU A 8 10.16 -17.50 25.40
CA LEU A 8 8.76 -17.06 25.33
C LEU A 8 8.60 -15.56 25.60
N ILE A 9 9.33 -15.03 26.59
CA ILE A 9 9.34 -13.59 26.92
C ILE A 9 9.98 -12.77 25.80
N MET A 10 11.10 -13.23 25.21
CA MET A 10 11.72 -12.57 24.05
C MET A 10 10.79 -12.55 22.83
N LEU A 11 10.12 -13.67 22.53
CA LEU A 11 9.15 -13.76 21.44
C LEU A 11 7.93 -12.86 21.68
N MET A 12 7.43 -12.81 22.92
CA MET A 12 6.30 -11.95 23.29
C MET A 12 6.69 -10.47 23.22
N LEU A 13 7.90 -10.10 23.65
CA LEU A 13 8.41 -8.73 23.60
C LEU A 13 8.58 -8.25 22.15
N VAL A 14 9.13 -9.08 21.26
CA VAL A 14 9.28 -8.77 19.83
C VAL A 14 7.91 -8.64 19.14
N GLY A 15 6.96 -9.52 19.50
CA GLY A 15 5.58 -9.45 18.99
C GLY A 15 4.85 -8.17 19.43
N VAL A 16 4.98 -7.78 20.69
CA VAL A 16 4.38 -6.55 21.24
C VAL A 16 5.06 -5.29 20.69
N SER A 17 6.38 -5.32 20.46
CA SER A 17 7.11 -4.21 19.84
C SER A 17 6.60 -3.89 18.43
N ARG A 18 6.22 -4.90 17.64
CA ARG A 18 5.57 -4.71 16.33
C ARG A 18 4.18 -4.10 16.45
N LEU A 19 3.44 -4.42 17.51
CA LEU A 19 2.09 -3.92 17.74
C LEU A 19 2.10 -2.44 18.15
N ILE A 20 3.09 -2.03 18.96
CA ILE A 20 3.26 -0.64 19.43
C ILE A 20 3.74 0.29 18.30
N GLY A 21 4.51 -0.23 17.33
CA GLY A 21 4.92 0.54 16.14
C GLY A 21 3.75 1.06 15.30
N ARG A 22 2.52 0.56 15.51
CA ARG A 22 1.31 1.00 14.81
C ARG A 22 0.61 2.20 15.47
N VAL A 23 1.00 2.60 16.68
CA VAL A 23 0.31 3.64 17.48
C VAL A 23 1.06 4.99 17.49
N ILE A 24 2.33 5.01 17.09
CA ILE A 24 3.18 6.21 17.13
C ILE A 24 3.34 6.79 15.70
N PRO A 25 3.03 8.07 15.45
CA PRO A 25 3.18 8.72 14.13
C PRO A 25 4.67 9.10 13.84
N LEU A 26 5.61 8.24 14.21
CA LEU A 26 7.03 8.38 13.91
C LEU A 26 7.44 7.30 12.90
N PRO A 27 8.37 7.59 11.98
CA PRO A 27 8.88 6.59 11.05
C PRO A 27 9.31 5.33 11.80
N LEU A 28 8.74 4.18 11.41
CA LEU A 28 9.06 2.85 11.95
C LEU A 28 10.59 2.62 12.13
N PRO A 29 11.46 3.03 11.19
CA PRO A 29 12.91 2.87 11.35
C PRO A 29 13.49 3.62 12.57
N LEU A 30 13.03 4.84 12.86
CA LEU A 30 13.54 5.63 14.00
C LEU A 30 13.08 5.02 15.32
N VAL A 31 11.83 4.58 15.39
CA VAL A 31 11.29 3.88 16.57
C VAL A 31 12.05 2.57 16.80
N GLN A 32 12.38 1.85 15.73
CA GLN A 32 13.11 0.58 15.80
C GLN A 32 14.58 0.77 16.21
N ILE A 33 15.25 1.82 15.73
CA ILE A 33 16.60 2.19 16.17
C ILE A 33 16.58 2.64 17.63
N ALA A 34 15.64 3.49 18.03
CA ALA A 34 15.53 3.97 19.41
C ALA A 34 15.19 2.85 20.39
N ALA A 35 14.24 1.97 20.05
CA ALA A 35 13.90 0.80 20.84
C ALA A 35 15.07 -0.20 20.92
N GLY A 36 15.75 -0.46 19.79
CA GLY A 36 16.95 -1.27 19.75
C GLY A 36 18.08 -0.70 20.62
N ALA A 37 18.31 0.61 20.57
CA ALA A 37 19.31 1.29 21.38
C ALA A 37 18.97 1.32 22.88
N LEU A 38 17.69 1.47 23.23
CA LEU A 38 17.21 1.39 24.62
C LEU A 38 17.32 -0.04 25.18
N ILE A 39 17.06 -1.07 24.36
CA ILE A 39 17.21 -2.48 24.75
C ILE A 39 18.69 -2.87 24.84
N ALA A 40 19.54 -2.33 23.97
CA ALA A 40 20.99 -2.51 24.01
C ALA A 40 21.68 -1.72 25.13
N TRP A 41 20.92 -0.97 25.94
CA TRP A 41 21.48 -0.19 27.04
C TRP A 41 22.11 -1.13 28.09
N PRO A 42 23.35 -0.84 28.55
CA PRO A 42 24.20 -1.78 29.30
C PRO A 42 23.65 -2.25 30.65
N THR A 43 22.54 -1.70 31.13
CA THR A 43 21.88 -2.12 32.37
C THR A 43 21.05 -3.41 32.24
N LEU A 44 20.72 -3.84 31.01
CA LEU A 44 19.86 -5.01 30.73
C LEU A 44 20.62 -6.30 30.38
N GLY A 45 21.96 -6.26 30.25
CA GLY A 45 22.81 -7.46 30.09
C GLY A 45 22.65 -8.26 28.78
N LEU A 46 21.72 -7.90 27.90
CA LEU A 46 21.49 -8.51 26.59
C LEU A 46 22.46 -7.94 25.54
N HIS A 47 23.74 -8.29 25.64
CA HIS A 47 24.71 -8.05 24.58
C HIS A 47 24.48 -9.08 23.47
N VAL A 48 23.47 -8.84 22.62
CA VAL A 48 23.34 -9.58 21.37
C VAL A 48 24.37 -8.99 20.41
N ALA A 49 25.51 -9.66 20.27
CA ALA A 49 26.45 -9.37 19.20
C ALA A 49 25.73 -9.64 17.87
N LEU A 50 25.38 -8.57 17.16
CA LEU A 50 24.86 -8.67 15.80
C LEU A 50 25.97 -9.23 14.93
N ASP A 51 25.85 -10.50 14.57
CA ASP A 51 26.75 -11.12 13.61
C ASP A 51 26.49 -10.48 12.24
N PRO A 52 27.46 -9.70 11.69
CA PRO A 52 27.25 -8.97 10.46
C PRO A 52 26.87 -9.88 9.31
N GLU A 53 27.36 -11.12 9.29
CA GLU A 53 27.09 -12.09 8.23
C GLU A 53 25.63 -12.56 8.24
N LEU A 54 25.06 -12.85 9.43
CA LEU A 54 23.65 -13.22 9.57
C LEU A 54 22.71 -12.05 9.29
N PHE A 55 23.09 -10.84 9.71
CA PHE A 55 22.36 -9.63 9.36
C PHE A 55 22.36 -9.42 7.83
N LEU A 56 23.52 -9.50 7.19
CA LEU A 56 23.62 -9.37 5.74
C LEU A 56 22.79 -10.46 5.05
N PHE A 57 22.90 -11.73 5.46
CA PHE A 57 22.16 -12.82 4.82
C PHE A 57 20.65 -12.69 4.98
N LEU A 58 20.17 -12.11 6.09
CA LEU A 58 18.74 -11.93 6.35
C LEU A 58 18.16 -10.70 5.65
N PHE A 59 18.90 -9.58 5.60
CA PHE A 59 18.39 -8.31 5.10
C PHE A 59 18.83 -7.99 3.67
N LEU A 60 19.99 -8.45 3.22
CA LEU A 60 20.52 -8.15 1.89
C LEU A 60 19.66 -8.74 0.78
N PRO A 61 19.23 -10.02 0.79
CA PRO A 61 18.42 -10.54 -0.30
C PRO A 61 17.09 -9.78 -0.46
N PRO A 62 16.26 -9.58 0.59
CA PRO A 62 15.02 -8.83 0.46
C PRO A 62 15.22 -7.39 -0.07
N LEU A 63 16.23 -6.66 0.43
CA LEU A 63 16.51 -5.28 0.02
C LEU A 63 17.02 -5.20 -1.44
N LEU A 64 17.87 -6.14 -1.85
CA LEU A 64 18.36 -6.20 -3.24
C LEU A 64 17.24 -6.58 -4.22
N PHE A 65 16.31 -7.45 -3.81
CA PHE A 65 15.17 -7.78 -4.67
C PHE A 65 14.26 -6.56 -4.86
N SER A 66 13.92 -5.81 -3.81
CA SER A 66 13.08 -4.61 -3.93
C SER A 66 13.74 -3.55 -4.82
N ASP A 67 15.04 -3.31 -4.64
CA ASP A 67 15.79 -2.34 -5.46
C ASP A 67 15.96 -2.81 -6.90
N GLY A 68 16.13 -4.12 -7.11
CA GLY A 68 16.21 -4.72 -8.44
C GLY A 68 14.95 -4.49 -9.26
N TRP A 69 13.77 -4.76 -8.68
CA TRP A 69 12.49 -4.54 -9.35
C TRP A 69 12.26 -3.06 -9.68
N ARG A 70 12.58 -2.15 -8.75
CA ARG A 70 12.50 -0.69 -9.00
C ARG A 70 13.33 -0.27 -10.22
N LYS A 71 14.59 -0.68 -10.28
CA LYS A 71 15.47 -0.36 -11.43
C LYS A 71 14.95 -0.91 -12.76
N THR A 72 14.34 -2.10 -12.75
CA THR A 72 13.77 -2.67 -13.98
C THR A 72 12.55 -1.88 -14.48
N ALA A 73 11.67 -1.44 -13.57
CA ALA A 73 10.51 -0.62 -13.93
C ALA A 73 10.91 0.78 -14.40
N GLU A 74 11.89 1.41 -13.75
CA GLU A 74 12.48 2.68 -14.21
C GLU A 74 13.07 2.55 -15.62
N ALA A 75 13.81 1.48 -15.89
CA ALA A 75 14.38 1.22 -17.21
C ALA A 75 13.28 1.05 -18.28
N ALA A 76 12.16 0.38 -17.95
CA ALA A 76 11.03 0.23 -18.86
C ALA A 76 10.36 1.58 -19.18
N ILE A 77 10.18 2.45 -18.19
CA ILE A 77 9.65 3.80 -18.38
C ILE A 77 10.56 4.61 -19.29
N HIS A 78 11.88 4.60 -19.04
CA HIS A 78 12.84 5.33 -19.87
C HIS A 78 12.90 4.80 -21.31
N ALA A 79 12.84 3.47 -21.50
CA ALA A 79 12.77 2.87 -22.83
C ALA A 79 11.51 3.30 -23.57
N LEU A 80 10.36 3.32 -22.88
CA LEU A 80 9.11 3.83 -23.45
C LEU A 80 9.24 5.30 -23.80
N GLU A 81 9.75 6.16 -22.91
CA GLU A 81 9.94 7.59 -23.16
C GLU A 81 10.77 7.88 -24.39
N ALA A 82 11.89 7.16 -24.57
CA ALA A 82 12.79 7.28 -25.71
C ALA A 82 12.20 6.75 -27.03
N GLU A 83 11.18 5.88 -26.98
CA GLU A 83 10.52 5.37 -28.18
C GLU A 83 9.70 6.47 -28.86
N GLU A 84 10.18 6.91 -30.02
CA GLU A 84 9.42 7.75 -30.95
C GLU A 84 8.55 6.84 -31.83
N VAL A 85 7.27 6.75 -31.51
CA VAL A 85 6.33 6.05 -32.39
C VAL A 85 6.22 6.87 -33.67
N ASN A 86 6.54 6.26 -34.81
CA ASN A 86 6.52 6.90 -36.13
C ASN A 86 5.17 6.62 -36.81
N PRO A 87 4.13 7.45 -36.59
CA PRO A 87 2.76 7.11 -36.92
C PRO A 87 2.48 7.55 -38.36
N GLN A 88 1.78 6.72 -39.13
CA GLN A 88 1.41 7.11 -40.51
C GLN A 88 0.29 8.16 -40.51
N ASP A 89 -0.58 8.14 -39.50
CA ASP A 89 -1.75 9.03 -39.38
C ASP A 89 -1.85 9.68 -37.98
N ALA A 90 -2.49 10.87 -37.91
CA ALA A 90 -2.76 11.58 -36.66
C ALA A 90 -3.66 10.79 -35.67
N ALA A 91 -4.52 9.91 -36.17
CA ALA A 91 -5.32 9.02 -35.32
C ALA A 91 -4.45 7.92 -34.67
N GLN A 92 -3.47 7.39 -35.41
CA GLN A 92 -2.54 6.39 -34.91
C GLN A 92 -1.55 6.98 -33.90
N SER A 93 -1.14 8.23 -34.09
CA SER A 93 -0.28 8.94 -33.14
C SER A 93 -0.97 9.15 -31.79
N ALA A 94 -2.25 9.54 -31.80
CA ALA A 94 -3.05 9.69 -30.60
C ALA A 94 -3.22 8.36 -29.85
N LEU A 95 -3.56 7.29 -30.57
CA LEU A 95 -3.73 5.95 -30.01
C LEU A 95 -2.43 5.42 -29.40
N ALA A 96 -1.30 5.60 -30.09
CA ALA A 96 0.01 5.18 -29.59
C ALA A 96 0.44 5.97 -28.35
N ALA A 97 0.18 7.29 -28.32
CA ALA A 97 0.43 8.12 -27.14
C ALA A 97 -0.41 7.68 -25.94
N GLU A 98 -1.69 7.36 -26.16
CA GLU A 98 -2.60 6.88 -25.11
C GLU A 98 -2.14 5.52 -24.54
N LEU A 99 -1.80 4.56 -25.41
CA LEU A 99 -1.28 3.26 -24.99
C LEU A 99 0.04 3.38 -24.23
N LYS A 100 0.98 4.20 -24.73
CA LYS A 100 2.26 4.47 -24.06
C LYS A 100 2.02 5.09 -22.67
N ALA A 101 1.13 6.07 -22.55
CA ALA A 101 0.78 6.68 -21.27
C ALA A 101 0.15 5.67 -20.30
N ARG A 102 -0.72 4.78 -20.79
CA ARG A 102 -1.33 3.72 -19.97
C ARG A 102 -0.29 2.74 -19.44
N ILE A 103 0.63 2.28 -20.27
CA ILE A 103 1.71 1.35 -19.87
C ILE A 103 2.66 2.03 -18.89
N MET A 104 3.05 3.29 -19.15
CA MET A 104 3.88 4.06 -18.21
C MET A 104 3.19 4.24 -16.85
N SER A 105 1.88 4.47 -16.83
CA SER A 105 1.10 4.57 -15.59
C SER A 105 1.16 3.27 -14.77
N GLU A 106 1.10 2.12 -15.42
CA GLU A 106 1.21 0.81 -14.77
C GLU A 106 2.59 0.60 -14.11
N TYR A 107 3.68 0.89 -14.82
CA TYR A 107 5.02 0.79 -14.25
C TYR A 107 5.27 1.80 -13.13
N ARG A 108 4.71 3.02 -13.24
CA ARG A 108 4.76 4.01 -12.15
C ARG A 108 4.03 3.54 -10.90
N HIS A 109 2.87 2.91 -11.06
CA HIS A 109 2.15 2.33 -9.94
C HIS A 109 2.94 1.19 -9.27
N GLN A 110 3.63 0.36 -10.05
CA GLN A 110 4.53 -0.66 -9.49
C GLN A 110 5.66 -0.04 -8.65
N LEU A 111 6.24 1.08 -9.09
CA LEU A 111 7.28 1.79 -8.34
C LEU A 111 6.78 2.35 -7.00
N GLU A 112 5.54 2.85 -6.95
CA GLU A 112 4.90 3.32 -5.71
C GLU A 112 4.70 2.17 -4.71
N VAL A 113 4.34 0.97 -5.18
CA VAL A 113 4.16 -0.22 -4.32
C VAL A 113 5.48 -0.65 -3.66
N PHE A 114 6.61 -0.39 -4.31
CA PHE A 114 7.94 -0.68 -3.74
C PHE A 114 8.54 0.48 -2.94
N ASP A 115 7.82 1.61 -2.78
CA ASP A 115 8.31 2.74 -2.00
C ASP A 115 7.93 2.64 -0.51
N ASP A 116 8.83 2.04 0.26
CA ASP A 116 8.71 1.93 1.73
C ASP A 116 9.18 3.19 2.48
N SER A 117 9.38 4.32 1.79
CA SER A 117 9.78 5.56 2.44
C SER A 117 8.69 6.07 3.41
N ALA A 118 9.10 6.66 4.54
CA ALA A 118 8.16 7.17 5.54
C ALA A 118 7.26 8.29 4.97
N GLU A 119 7.77 9.06 4.01
CA GLU A 119 7.03 10.10 3.30
C GLU A 119 5.98 9.50 2.35
N ALA A 120 6.35 8.45 1.59
CA ALA A 120 5.40 7.72 0.74
C ALA A 120 4.29 7.04 1.52
N GLN A 121 4.60 6.46 2.69
CA GLN A 121 3.59 5.86 3.56
C GLN A 121 2.59 6.90 4.09
N ALA A 122 3.08 8.08 4.50
CA ALA A 122 2.23 9.18 4.94
C ALA A 122 1.32 9.70 3.81
N LEU A 123 1.87 9.81 2.60
CA LEU A 123 1.13 10.22 1.40
C LEU A 123 0.09 9.16 0.99
N ALA A 124 0.45 7.88 0.97
CA ALA A 124 -0.45 6.77 0.67
C ALA A 124 -1.64 6.72 1.64
N PHE A 125 -1.39 6.97 2.94
CA PHE A 125 -2.47 7.08 3.92
C PHE A 125 -3.41 8.25 3.62
N GLN A 126 -2.88 9.43 3.29
CA GLN A 126 -3.70 10.58 2.90
C GLN A 126 -4.51 10.32 1.64
N MET A 127 -3.90 9.69 0.63
CA MET A 127 -4.57 9.28 -0.61
C MET A 127 -5.69 8.28 -0.33
N ALA A 128 -5.46 7.26 0.50
CA ALA A 128 -6.47 6.28 0.89
C ALA A 128 -7.68 6.94 1.59
N LEU A 129 -7.42 7.93 2.46
CA LEU A 129 -8.50 8.71 3.10
C LEU A 129 -9.29 9.53 2.08
N LEU A 130 -8.62 10.16 1.12
CA LEU A 130 -9.27 10.94 0.07
C LEU A 130 -10.09 10.03 -0.85
N GLU A 131 -9.52 8.91 -1.29
CA GLU A 131 -10.18 7.91 -2.11
C GLU A 131 -11.44 7.40 -1.42
N ARG A 132 -11.36 7.02 -0.14
CA ARG A 132 -12.52 6.60 0.64
C ARG A 132 -13.62 7.66 0.65
N ARG A 133 -13.24 8.93 0.87
CA ARG A 133 -14.19 10.05 0.86
C ARG A 133 -14.87 10.20 -0.50
N LEU A 134 -14.11 10.10 -1.59
CA LEU A 134 -14.63 10.20 -2.95
C LEU A 134 -15.53 9.01 -3.31
N ARG A 135 -15.15 7.78 -2.94
CA ARG A 135 -15.98 6.59 -3.14
C ARG A 135 -17.30 6.67 -2.38
N LEU A 136 -17.28 7.09 -1.11
CA LEU A 136 -18.52 7.31 -0.34
C LEU A 136 -19.42 8.37 -0.99
N LYS A 137 -18.83 9.46 -1.52
CA LYS A 137 -19.59 10.46 -2.27
C LYS A 137 -20.22 9.87 -3.55
N ALA A 138 -19.49 9.04 -4.27
CA ALA A 138 -19.99 8.35 -5.47
C ALA A 138 -21.14 7.39 -5.14
N LEU A 139 -20.99 6.55 -4.12
CA LEU A 139 -22.04 5.62 -3.65
C LEU A 139 -23.32 6.35 -3.26
N ARG A 140 -23.19 7.49 -2.54
CA ARG A 140 -24.35 8.33 -2.19
C ARG A 140 -25.05 8.88 -3.43
N ALA A 141 -24.29 9.32 -4.43
CA ALA A 141 -24.87 9.80 -5.69
C ALA A 141 -25.62 8.68 -6.42
N GLN A 142 -25.05 7.46 -6.49
CA GLN A 142 -25.72 6.29 -7.06
C GLN A 142 -27.04 5.96 -6.35
N ARG A 143 -27.04 5.99 -5.00
CA ARG A 143 -28.24 5.75 -4.19
C ARG A 143 -29.35 6.76 -4.48
N LEU A 144 -29.01 8.05 -4.60
CA LEU A 144 -29.98 9.10 -4.94
C LEU A 144 -30.60 8.90 -6.32
N GLU A 145 -29.79 8.47 -7.30
CA GLU A 145 -30.27 8.20 -8.66
C GLU A 145 -31.19 6.97 -8.70
N LEU A 146 -30.83 5.90 -7.99
CA LEU A 146 -31.71 4.72 -7.82
C LEU A 146 -33.09 5.08 -7.25
N TYR A 147 -33.13 5.94 -6.23
CA TYR A 147 -34.42 6.42 -5.71
C TYR A 147 -35.18 7.28 -6.74
N SER A 148 -34.48 8.06 -7.57
CA SER A 148 -35.11 8.83 -8.64
C SER A 148 -35.75 7.94 -9.69
N LEU A 149 -35.04 6.89 -10.13
CA LEU A 149 -35.52 5.91 -11.11
C LEU A 149 -36.73 5.12 -10.58
N SER A 150 -36.69 4.72 -9.30
CA SER A 150 -37.81 4.04 -8.65
C SER A 150 -39.07 4.93 -8.59
N ARG A 151 -38.92 6.21 -8.21
CA ARG A 151 -40.06 7.16 -8.22
C ARG A 151 -40.68 7.35 -9.62
N GLN A 152 -39.86 7.26 -10.67
CA GLN A 152 -40.32 7.36 -12.05
C GLN A 152 -40.87 6.05 -12.62
N HIS A 153 -41.01 4.99 -11.79
CA HIS A 153 -41.46 3.65 -12.18
C HIS A 153 -40.61 3.01 -13.29
N GLN A 154 -39.35 3.43 -13.43
CA GLN A 154 -38.42 2.85 -14.41
C GLN A 154 -37.79 1.54 -13.91
N ILE A 155 -37.74 1.34 -12.59
CA ILE A 155 -37.24 0.13 -11.94
C ILE A 155 -38.27 -0.39 -10.94
N GLY A 156 -38.35 -1.71 -10.81
CA GLY A 156 -39.19 -2.37 -9.80
C GLY A 156 -38.60 -2.31 -8.39
N ASP A 157 -39.46 -2.48 -7.39
CA ASP A 157 -39.07 -2.49 -5.96
C ASP A 157 -38.12 -3.64 -5.60
N ASP A 158 -38.22 -4.76 -6.32
CA ASP A 158 -37.34 -5.93 -6.23
C ASP A 158 -35.92 -5.57 -6.69
N VAL A 159 -35.79 -4.96 -7.87
CA VAL A 159 -34.51 -4.49 -8.42
C VAL A 159 -33.89 -3.41 -7.53
N LEU A 160 -34.70 -2.48 -7.01
CA LEU A 160 -34.23 -1.45 -6.10
C LEU A 160 -33.59 -2.05 -4.84
N ARG A 161 -34.24 -3.04 -4.22
CA ARG A 161 -33.71 -3.66 -2.98
C ARG A 161 -32.42 -4.43 -3.24
N GLU A 162 -32.33 -5.15 -4.35
CA GLU A 162 -31.14 -5.90 -4.71
C GLU A 162 -29.94 -4.97 -4.91
N VAL A 163 -30.10 -3.93 -5.75
CA VAL A 163 -29.01 -3.00 -6.05
C VAL A 163 -28.62 -2.17 -4.83
N LEU A 164 -29.58 -1.76 -3.98
CA LEU A 164 -29.26 -1.12 -2.71
C LEU A 164 -28.46 -2.05 -1.79
N GLY A 165 -28.79 -3.34 -1.76
CA GLY A 165 -28.05 -4.35 -1.00
C GLY A 165 -26.59 -4.45 -1.45
N GLU A 166 -26.33 -4.46 -2.76
CA GLU A 166 -24.97 -4.45 -3.32
C GLU A 166 -24.19 -3.17 -2.97
N LEU A 167 -24.86 -2.01 -3.01
CA LEU A 167 -24.26 -0.73 -2.62
C LEU A 167 -23.95 -0.67 -1.13
N ASP A 168 -24.82 -1.22 -0.28
CA ASP A 168 -24.61 -1.30 1.16
C ASP A 168 -23.44 -2.25 1.50
N LEU A 169 -23.34 -3.38 0.79
CA LEU A 169 -22.16 -4.27 0.88
C LEU A 169 -20.88 -3.55 0.44
N SER A 170 -20.94 -2.80 -0.64
CA SER A 170 -19.81 -1.99 -1.13
C SER A 170 -19.40 -0.90 -0.13
N GLU A 171 -20.37 -0.25 0.53
CA GLU A 171 -20.13 0.73 1.60
C GLU A 171 -19.53 0.07 2.85
N ALA A 172 -20.03 -1.10 3.25
CA ALA A 172 -19.51 -1.87 4.39
C ALA A 172 -18.06 -2.33 4.16
N ASN A 173 -17.73 -2.76 2.94
CA ASN A 173 -16.38 -3.15 2.56
C ASN A 173 -15.39 -1.98 2.60
N LEU A 174 -15.84 -0.74 2.35
CA LEU A 174 -15.02 0.47 2.54
C LEU A 174 -14.79 0.83 4.01
N GLY A 175 -15.60 0.29 4.93
CA GLY A 175 -15.47 0.47 6.38
C GLY A 175 -14.38 -0.39 7.01
N GLN A 176 -14.00 -1.50 6.38
CA GLN A 176 -12.97 -2.42 6.85
C GLN A 176 -11.60 -2.11 6.24
N VAL A 177 -11.04 -0.96 6.58
CA VAL A 177 -9.61 -0.74 6.33
C VAL A 177 -8.84 -1.52 7.41
N LYS A 178 -8.20 -2.62 7.02
CA LYS A 178 -7.32 -3.45 7.86
C LYS A 178 -6.00 -2.74 8.18
#